data_AF-A0A7K4IIX8-F1
#
_entry.id   AF-A0A7K4IIX8-F1
#
_cell.length_a   1.000
_cell.length_b   1.000
_cell.length_c   1.000
_cell.angle_alpha   90.00
_cell.angle_beta   90.00
_cell.angle_gamma   90.00
#
_symmetry.space_group_name_H-M   'P 1'
#
loop_
_entity.id
_entity.type
_entity.pdbx_description
1 polymer ?
#
loop_
_entity_poly.entity_id
_entity_poly.type
_entity_poly.pdbx_seq_one_letter_code
_entity_poly.pdbx_strand_id
1 'polypeptide(L)'
;MLDLEPYEEEVLVRMYDKRLIGMDYKPIQVVRSKVNWEEIARTYRLKKSFEKMIRHLSNKGYVDTHGKGGNVASLTRLGVSYVRGILLERKSKEERKPS
;
A
#
# COMPACT_ATOMS: atom_id res chain seq x y z
N MET A 1 -5.34 16.59 -5.34
CA MET A 1 -4.97 15.40 -4.53
C MET A 1 -4.96 14.23 -5.51
N LEU A 2 -3.89 13.45 -5.61
CA LEU A 2 -3.83 12.36 -6.58
C LEU A 2 -4.68 11.20 -6.03
N ASP A 3 -5.88 11.01 -6.59
CA ASP A 3 -6.79 9.95 -6.15
C ASP A 3 -6.10 8.58 -6.28
N LEU A 4 -6.06 7.87 -5.16
CA LEU A 4 -5.69 6.46 -5.12
C LEU A 4 -6.95 5.63 -5.28
N GLU A 5 -6.82 4.54 -6.00
CA GLU A 5 -7.91 3.57 -6.09
C GLU A 5 -8.05 2.81 -4.76
N PRO A 6 -9.24 2.33 -4.38
CA PRO A 6 -9.44 1.64 -3.10
C PRO A 6 -8.49 0.45 -2.86
N TYR A 7 -8.14 -0.29 -3.91
CA TYR A 7 -7.18 -1.40 -3.81
C TYR A 7 -5.73 -0.93 -3.57
N GLU A 8 -5.40 0.29 -4.01
CA GLU A 8 -4.08 0.90 -3.76
C GLU A 8 -3.97 1.32 -2.30
N GLU A 9 -5.01 1.94 -1.77
CA GLU A 9 -5.10 2.23 -0.33
C GLU A 9 -5.00 0.96 0.50
N GLU A 10 -5.69 -0.11 0.12
CA GLU A 10 -5.62 -1.37 0.85
C GLU A 10 -4.21 -1.98 0.84
N VAL A 11 -3.51 -1.93 -0.30
CA VAL A 11 -2.11 -2.34 -0.36
C VAL A 11 -1.25 -1.51 0.60
N LEU A 12 -1.39 -0.18 0.61
CA LEU A 12 -0.63 0.70 1.50
C LEU A 12 -0.92 0.39 2.98
N VAL A 13 -2.18 0.18 3.35
CA VAL A 13 -2.59 -0.22 4.70
C VAL A 13 -1.96 -1.54 5.09
N ARG A 14 -2.04 -2.58 4.24
CA ARG A 14 -1.43 -3.88 4.53
C ARG A 14 0.10 -3.79 4.59
N MET A 15 0.75 -2.97 3.78
CA MET A 15 2.20 -2.71 3.90
C MET A 15 2.54 -2.10 5.26
N TYR A 16 1.73 -1.15 5.73
CA TYR A 16 1.89 -0.50 7.04
C TYR A 16 1.74 -1.51 8.18
N ASP A 17 0.69 -2.34 8.16
CA ASP A 17 0.45 -3.37 9.17
C ASP A 17 1.58 -4.41 9.24
N LYS A 18 2.18 -4.72 8.09
CA LYS A 18 3.34 -5.63 7.99
C LYS A 18 4.69 -4.94 8.25
N ARG A 19 4.67 -3.68 8.69
CA ARG A 19 5.84 -2.84 9.02
C ARG A 19 6.85 -2.69 7.88
N LEU A 20 6.38 -2.72 6.63
CA LEU A 20 7.21 -2.52 5.43
C LEU A 20 7.48 -1.03 5.22
N ILE A 21 8.26 -0.41 6.11
CA ILE A 21 8.40 1.05 6.21
C ILE A 21 9.88 1.45 6.16
N GLY A 22 10.20 2.48 5.37
CA GLY A 22 11.54 3.08 5.31
C GLY A 22 12.62 2.11 4.85
N MET A 23 13.74 2.03 5.57
CA MET A 23 14.89 1.19 5.21
C MET A 23 14.64 -0.33 5.30
N ASP A 24 13.45 -0.79 5.73
CA ASP A 24 13.08 -2.21 5.68
C ASP A 24 12.64 -2.63 4.26
N TYR A 25 13.53 -2.46 3.30
CA TYR A 25 13.31 -2.86 1.91
C TYR A 25 13.15 -4.38 1.84
N LYS A 26 12.08 -4.83 1.18
CA LYS A 26 11.86 -6.25 0.86
C LYS A 26 11.71 -6.44 -0.64
N PRO A 27 12.14 -7.58 -1.20
CA PRO A 27 11.85 -7.91 -2.59
C PRO A 27 10.36 -7.78 -2.90
N ILE A 28 10.00 -7.26 -4.08
CA ILE A 28 8.61 -7.04 -4.48
C ILE A 28 7.76 -8.30 -4.34
N GLN A 29 8.31 -9.48 -4.65
CA GLN A 29 7.60 -10.75 -4.46
C GLN A 29 7.31 -11.06 -2.99
N VAL A 30 8.21 -10.69 -2.06
CA VAL A 30 7.97 -10.81 -0.62
C VAL A 30 6.90 -9.81 -0.17
N VAL A 31 6.93 -8.57 -0.68
CA VAL A 31 5.89 -7.57 -0.40
C VAL A 31 4.53 -8.09 -0.87
N ARG A 32 4.47 -8.62 -2.10
CA ARG A 32 3.27 -9.20 -2.72
C ARG A 32 2.62 -10.25 -1.82
N SER A 33 3.40 -11.20 -1.34
CA SER A 33 2.90 -12.24 -0.43
C SER A 33 2.48 -11.65 0.93
N LYS A 34 3.24 -10.71 1.48
CA LYS A 34 2.94 -10.09 2.78
C LYS A 34 1.62 -9.31 2.78
N VAL A 35 1.30 -8.62 1.69
CA VAL A 35 0.03 -7.90 1.53
C VAL A 35 -1.11 -8.80 1.04
N ASN A 36 -0.81 -10.06 0.71
CA ASN A 36 -1.75 -11.00 0.11
C ASN A 36 -2.42 -10.41 -1.15
N TRP A 37 -1.59 -10.01 -2.13
CA TRP A 37 -2.05 -9.37 -3.35
C TRP A 37 -3.10 -10.18 -4.10
N GLU A 38 -2.97 -11.51 -4.12
CA GLU A 38 -3.89 -12.43 -4.79
C GLU A 38 -5.32 -12.27 -4.27
N GLU A 39 -5.48 -12.09 -2.96
CA GLU A 39 -6.75 -11.81 -2.32
C GLU A 39 -7.31 -10.46 -2.76
N ILE A 40 -6.51 -9.39 -2.68
CA ILE A 40 -6.91 -8.03 -3.11
C ILE A 40 -7.30 -8.05 -4.59
N ALA A 41 -6.47 -8.61 -5.45
CA ALA A 41 -6.71 -8.67 -6.88
C ALA A 41 -8.00 -9.41 -7.20
N ARG A 42 -8.32 -10.48 -6.47
CA ARG A 42 -9.59 -11.19 -6.61
C ARG A 42 -10.77 -10.34 -6.13
N THR A 43 -10.68 -9.72 -4.95
CA THR A 43 -11.73 -8.88 -4.36
C THR A 43 -12.09 -7.71 -5.28
N TYR A 44 -11.09 -7.04 -5.85
CA TYR A 44 -11.27 -5.88 -6.72
C TYR A 44 -11.28 -6.23 -8.23
N ARG A 45 -11.26 -7.52 -8.59
CA ARG A 45 -11.25 -8.02 -9.98
C ARG A 45 -10.16 -7.39 -10.85
N LEU A 46 -8.96 -7.25 -10.30
CA LEU A 46 -7.84 -6.56 -10.93
C LEU A 46 -7.19 -7.43 -12.02
N LYS A 47 -6.99 -6.84 -13.19
CA LYS A 47 -6.20 -7.43 -14.30
C LYS A 47 -4.75 -6.92 -14.35
N LYS A 48 -4.43 -5.88 -13.56
CA LYS A 48 -3.08 -5.28 -13.51
C LYS A 48 -2.15 -6.14 -12.66
N SER A 49 -0.86 -6.16 -12.99
CA SER A 49 0.13 -6.88 -12.19
C SER A 49 0.50 -6.08 -10.93
N PHE A 50 0.97 -6.80 -9.92
CA PHE A 50 1.43 -6.20 -8.66
C PHE A 50 2.58 -5.22 -8.91
N GLU A 51 3.52 -5.59 -9.78
CA GLU A 51 4.71 -4.78 -10.11
C GLU A 51 4.32 -3.44 -10.76
N LYS A 52 3.33 -3.46 -11.68
CA LYS A 52 2.83 -2.23 -12.30
C LYS A 52 2.17 -1.31 -11.27
N MET A 53 1.40 -1.88 -10.34
CA MET A 53 0.75 -1.13 -9.27
C MET A 53 1.76 -0.55 -8.28
N ILE A 54 2.76 -1.33 -7.84
CA ILE A 54 3.84 -0.83 -6.96
C ILE A 54 4.63 0.29 -7.63
N ARG A 55 4.95 0.15 -8.93
CA ARG A 55 5.63 1.22 -9.67
C ARG A 55 4.78 2.49 -9.75
N HIS A 56 3.48 2.35 -9.96
CA HIS A 56 2.55 3.49 -9.95
C HIS A 56 2.51 4.18 -8.59
N LEU A 57 2.40 3.42 -7.49
CA LEU A 57 2.49 3.95 -6.13
C LEU A 57 3.83 4.62 -5.85
N SER A 58 4.90 4.12 -6.46
CA SER A 58 6.23 4.69 -6.33
C SER A 58 6.39 6.01 -7.09
N ASN A 59 5.86 6.08 -8.31
CA ASN A 59 5.80 7.34 -9.08
C ASN A 59 4.98 8.41 -8.37
N LYS A 60 3.97 8.01 -7.58
CA LYS A 60 3.18 8.92 -6.72
C LYS A 60 3.87 9.26 -5.38
N GLY A 61 5.00 8.64 -5.06
CA GLY A 61 5.80 8.91 -3.86
C GLY A 61 5.33 8.21 -2.58
N TYR A 62 4.36 7.29 -2.64
CA TYR A 62 3.88 6.55 -1.46
C TYR A 62 4.77 5.35 -1.13
N VAL A 63 5.37 4.75 -2.15
CA VAL A 63 6.25 3.59 -2.03
C VAL A 63 7.61 3.95 -2.58
N ASP A 64 8.65 3.56 -1.87
CA ASP A 64 10.01 3.69 -2.35
C ASP A 64 10.42 2.38 -3.02
N THR A 65 11.05 2.45 -4.18
CA THR A 65 11.56 1.28 -4.88
C THR A 65 13.06 1.43 -5.20
N HIS A 66 13.85 0.44 -4.82
CA HIS A 66 15.31 0.47 -4.93
C HIS A 66 15.91 -0.81 -5.53
N GLY A 67 17.24 -0.82 -5.68
CA GLY A 67 18.03 -1.94 -6.20
C GLY A 67 18.10 -1.99 -7.72
N LYS A 68 18.91 -2.92 -8.26
CA LYS A 68 19.04 -3.12 -9.71
C LYS A 68 17.67 -3.49 -10.29
N GLY A 69 17.07 -2.56 -11.04
CA GLY A 69 15.74 -2.73 -11.65
C GLY A 69 14.53 -2.41 -10.77
N GLY A 70 14.71 -1.85 -9.56
CA GLY A 70 13.58 -1.47 -8.69
C GLY A 70 12.88 -2.67 -8.05
N ASN A 71 13.64 -3.71 -7.68
CA ASN A 71 13.11 -5.00 -7.26
C ASN A 71 12.78 -5.10 -5.77
N VAL A 72 13.08 -4.08 -4.97
CA VAL A 72 12.68 -4.00 -3.56
C VAL A 72 11.74 -2.82 -3.34
N ALA A 73 10.85 -2.93 -2.35
CA ALA A 73 9.88 -1.89 -2.03
C ALA A 73 9.68 -1.72 -0.50
N SER A 74 9.36 -0.50 -0.09
CA SER A 74 8.93 -0.13 1.26
C SER A 74 8.08 1.14 1.24
N LEU A 75 7.31 1.43 2.30
CA LEU A 75 6.57 2.67 2.42
C LEU A 75 7.52 3.85 2.66
N THR A 76 7.28 4.96 1.94
CA THR A 76 7.92 6.24 2.25
C THR A 76 7.29 6.88 3.49
N ARG A 77 7.90 7.97 3.98
CA ARG A 77 7.28 8.84 4.99
C ARG A 77 5.92 9.39 4.54
N LEU A 78 5.75 9.66 3.25
CA LEU A 78 4.48 10.10 2.67
C LEU A 78 3.44 8.98 2.72
N GLY A 79 3.81 7.77 2.29
CA GLY A 79 2.95 6.57 2.37
C GLY A 79 2.46 6.31 3.79
N VAL A 80 3.36 6.37 4.78
CA VAL A 80 3.01 6.21 6.20
C VAL A 80 2.03 7.28 6.68
N SER A 81 2.30 8.54 6.38
CA SER A 81 1.44 9.66 6.80
C SER A 81 0.04 9.54 6.20
N TYR A 82 -0.04 9.14 4.93
CA TYR A 82 -1.28 8.92 4.21
C TYR A 82 -2.12 7.79 4.83
N VAL A 83 -1.51 6.62 5.08
CA VAL A 83 -2.20 5.49 5.73
C VAL A 83 -2.71 5.86 7.12
N ARG A 84 -1.93 6.61 7.91
CA ARG A 84 -2.38 7.10 9.22
C ARG A 84 -3.61 7.99 9.12
N GLY A 85 -3.66 8.87 8.11
CA GLY A 85 -4.84 9.68 7.81
C GLY A 85 -6.08 8.82 7.57
N ILE A 86 -5.97 7.82 6.69
CA ILE A 86 -7.06 6.88 6.39
C ILE A 86 -7.55 6.17 7.66
N LEU A 87 -6.64 5.66 8.49
CA LEU A 87 -7.01 4.93 9.71
C LEU A 87 -7.72 5.83 10.73
N LEU A 88 -7.28 7.09 10.87
CA LEU A 88 -7.94 8.07 11.73
C LEU A 88 -9.35 8.40 11.24
N GLU A 89 -9.54 8.56 9.94
CA GLU A 89 -10.87 8.80 9.36
C GLU A 89 -11.80 7.61 9.54
N ARG A 90 -11.31 6.38 9.35
CA ARG A 90 -12.09 5.15 9.58
C ARG A 90 -12.55 5.04 11.03
N LYS A 91 -11.64 5.25 11.98
CA LYS A 91 -11.95 5.26 13.41
C LYS A 91 -13.02 6.31 13.75
N SER A 92 -12.89 7.52 13.21
CA SER A 92 -13.86 8.60 13.41
C SER A 92 -15.25 8.28 12.84
N LYS A 93 -15.33 7.48 11.76
CA LYS A 93 -16.61 7.02 11.17
C LYS A 93 -17.24 5.88 11.97
N GLU A 94 -16.44 5.01 12.56
CA GLU A 94 -16.92 3.93 13.44
C GLU A 94 -17.53 4.50 14.74
N GLU A 95 -16.87 5.48 15.36
CA GLU A 95 -17.36 6.14 16.58
C GLU A 95 -18.65 6.97 16.35
N ARG A 96 -18.97 7.33 15.10
CA ARG A 96 -20.16 8.09 14.73
C ARG A 96 -21.38 7.23 14.37
N LYS A 97 -21.26 5.90 14.30
CA LYS A 97 -22.42 5.03 14.08
C LYS A 97 -23.11 4.80 15.44
N PRO A 98 -24.31 5.35 15.68
CA PRO A 98 -25.07 5.02 16.88
C PRO A 98 -25.40 3.52 16.86
N SER A 99 -25.26 2.88 18.02
CA SER A 99 -25.69 1.49 18.25
C SER A 99 -27.20 1.32 18.10
#